data_AF-A0A5J9V1N5-F1
#
_entry.id   AF-A0A5J9V1N5-F1
#
_cell.length_a   1.000
_cell.length_b   1.000
_cell.length_c   1.000
_cell.angle_alpha   90.00
_cell.angle_beta   90.00
_cell.angle_gamma   90.00
#
_symmetry.space_group_name_H-M   'P 1'
#
loop_
_entity.id
_entity.type
_entity.pdbx_description
1 polymer ?
#
loop_
_entity_poly.entity_id
_entity_poly.type
_entity_poly.pdbx_seq_one_letter_code
_entity_poly.pdbx_strand_id
1 'polypeptide(L)'
;MVPRGSKPAPPPSPREEREPTPSRQTLTCAELAVEHYMNQAFLASENHGDEHELVEAVASSAFNFNGIWVHVNFLAKEKGAAGCVGLSPSFFFAEVKGDNKGFSCVSCVKMDSGNPRDLGGCRMCPHKILHPAAGGYRTAQPIQKVAARKKCVIVF
;
A
#
# COMPACT_ATOMS: atom_id res chain seq x y z
N MET A 1 17.57 -32.20 56.21
CA MET A 1 17.60 -32.10 54.73
C MET A 1 16.94 -30.79 54.33
N VAL A 2 17.65 -29.92 53.62
CA VAL A 2 17.17 -28.59 53.20
C VAL A 2 16.51 -28.70 51.81
N PRO A 3 15.28 -28.20 51.58
CA PRO A 3 14.72 -28.20 50.24
C PRO A 3 15.41 -27.13 49.38
N ARG A 4 15.89 -27.57 48.20
CA ARG A 4 16.54 -26.73 47.18
C ARG A 4 15.56 -25.67 46.68
N GLY A 5 15.92 -24.41 46.84
CA GLY A 5 15.24 -23.29 46.19
C GLY A 5 15.50 -23.31 44.68
N SER A 6 14.43 -23.29 43.88
CA SER A 6 14.48 -23.19 42.43
C SER A 6 14.95 -21.80 42.00
N LYS A 7 15.96 -21.74 41.13
CA LYS A 7 16.52 -20.51 40.54
C LYS A 7 15.46 -19.86 39.62
N PRO A 8 15.27 -18.53 39.65
CA PRO A 8 14.31 -17.86 38.76
C PRO A 8 14.74 -17.97 37.29
N ALA A 9 13.77 -18.13 36.39
CA ALA A 9 13.98 -18.16 34.95
C ALA A 9 14.51 -16.80 34.44
N PRO A 10 15.39 -16.78 33.42
CA PRO A 10 15.87 -15.54 32.84
C PRO A 10 14.72 -14.76 32.18
N PRO A 11 14.78 -13.42 32.17
CA PRO A 11 13.78 -12.60 31.50
C PRO A 11 13.75 -12.88 29.99
N PRO A 12 12.57 -12.81 29.35
CA PRO A 12 12.47 -12.97 27.90
C PRO A 12 13.30 -11.90 27.20
N SER A 13 14.07 -12.30 26.20
CA SER A 13 14.85 -11.38 25.37
C SER A 13 13.95 -10.35 24.68
N PRO A 14 14.47 -9.13 24.38
CA PRO A 14 13.71 -8.15 23.63
C PRO A 14 13.30 -8.76 22.29
N ARG A 15 12.00 -8.76 21.98
CA ARG A 15 11.52 -9.11 20.64
C ARG A 15 12.06 -8.08 19.67
N GLU A 16 13.00 -8.49 18.82
CA GLU A 16 13.32 -7.73 17.61
C GLU A 16 12.01 -7.53 16.83
N GLU A 17 11.65 -6.27 16.58
CA GLU A 17 10.57 -5.90 15.66
C GLU A 17 10.97 -6.40 14.27
N ARG A 18 10.51 -7.62 13.92
CA ARG A 18 10.56 -8.09 12.55
C ARG A 18 9.66 -7.20 11.72
N GLU A 19 10.26 -6.51 10.75
CA GLU A 19 9.56 -5.88 9.63
C GLU A 19 8.44 -6.81 9.14
N PRO A 20 7.16 -6.37 9.19
CA PRO A 20 6.04 -7.23 8.89
C PRO A 20 6.08 -7.63 7.42
N THR A 21 6.31 -8.92 7.18
CA THR A 21 6.30 -9.49 5.83
C THR A 21 4.91 -9.27 5.22
N PRO A 22 4.80 -8.76 3.99
CA PRO A 22 3.51 -8.55 3.35
C PRO A 22 2.69 -9.83 3.36
N SER A 23 1.41 -9.74 3.70
CA SER A 23 0.55 -10.92 3.68
C SER A 23 0.48 -11.48 2.26
N ARG A 24 0.35 -12.81 2.12
CA ARG A 24 0.18 -13.46 0.81
C ARG A 24 -0.95 -12.84 -0.02
N GLN A 25 -2.03 -12.38 0.64
CA GLN A 25 -3.12 -11.65 0.00
C GLN A 25 -2.67 -10.30 -0.59
N THR A 26 -1.83 -9.55 0.13
CA THR A 26 -1.30 -8.25 -0.32
C THR A 26 -0.49 -8.43 -1.61
N LEU A 27 0.39 -9.43 -1.64
CA LEU A 27 1.18 -9.76 -2.82
C LEU A 27 0.30 -10.12 -4.02
N THR A 28 -0.64 -11.06 -3.85
CA THR A 28 -1.54 -11.47 -4.94
C THR A 28 -2.39 -10.30 -5.46
N CYS A 29 -2.87 -9.41 -4.58
CA CYS A 29 -3.63 -8.24 -5.01
C CYS A 29 -2.76 -7.24 -5.78
N ALA A 30 -1.49 -7.05 -5.38
CA ALA A 30 -0.55 -6.19 -6.07
C ALA A 30 -0.16 -6.74 -7.45
N GLU A 31 0.04 -8.05 -7.59
CA GLU A 31 0.30 -8.71 -8.88
C GLU A 31 -0.85 -8.51 -9.87
N LEU A 32 -2.09 -8.76 -9.42
CA LEU A 32 -3.29 -8.52 -10.23
C LEU A 32 -3.43 -7.05 -10.65
N ALA A 33 -3.02 -6.13 -9.78
CA ALA A 33 -3.10 -4.70 -10.05
C ALA A 33 -2.06 -4.23 -11.09
N VAL A 34 -0.85 -4.80 -11.07
CA VAL A 34 0.17 -4.53 -12.09
C VAL A 34 -0.28 -5.03 -13.45
N GLU A 35 -0.78 -6.27 -13.53
CA GLU A 35 -1.31 -6.84 -14.77
C GLU A 35 -2.47 -6.00 -15.34
N HIS A 36 -3.40 -5.61 -14.47
CA HIS A 36 -4.51 -4.76 -14.86
C HIS A 36 -4.06 -3.38 -15.37
N TYR A 37 -3.09 -2.75 -14.71
CA TYR A 37 -2.53 -1.47 -15.15
C TYR A 37 -1.91 -1.58 -16.55
N MET A 38 -1.11 -2.62 -16.80
CA MET A 38 -0.53 -2.87 -18.12
C MET A 38 -1.61 -3.07 -19.18
N ASN A 39 -2.65 -3.86 -18.88
CA ASN A 39 -3.75 -4.10 -19.81
C ASN A 39 -4.51 -2.80 -20.12
N GLN A 40 -4.74 -1.93 -19.14
CA GLN A 40 -5.36 -0.62 -19.36
C GLN A 40 -4.46 0.32 -20.17
N ALA A 41 -3.17 0.38 -19.84
CA ALA A 41 -2.19 1.20 -20.56
C ALA A 41 -2.05 0.75 -22.03
N PHE A 42 -2.05 -0.56 -22.27
CA PHE A 42 -2.04 -1.14 -23.61
C PHE A 42 -3.28 -0.77 -24.42
N LEU A 43 -4.47 -0.75 -23.80
CA LEU A 43 -5.70 -0.32 -24.47
C LEU A 43 -5.74 1.19 -24.74
N ALA A 44 -5.05 1.99 -23.92
CA ALA A 44 -5.01 3.45 -24.05
C ALA A 44 -3.92 3.96 -24.99
N SER A 45 -2.90 3.15 -25.29
CA SER A 45 -1.73 3.50 -26.12
C SER A 45 -1.67 2.62 -27.36
N GLU A 46 -1.67 3.22 -28.56
CA GLU A 46 -1.36 2.49 -29.81
C GLU A 46 0.09 1.94 -29.84
N ASN A 47 0.94 2.33 -28.88
CA ASN A 47 2.27 1.79 -28.67
C ASN A 47 2.27 0.85 -27.44
N HIS A 48 2.42 -0.45 -27.69
CA HIS A 48 2.94 -1.42 -26.72
C HIS A 48 4.21 -0.83 -26.07
N GLY A 49 4.24 -0.58 -24.75
CA GLY A 49 5.48 -0.02 -24.19
C GLY A 49 5.70 -0.09 -22.69
N ASP A 50 4.66 0.06 -21.88
CA ASP A 50 4.88 0.21 -20.44
C ASP A 50 4.76 -1.13 -19.71
N GLU A 51 5.61 -2.11 -20.06
CA GLU A 51 5.79 -3.29 -19.23
C GLU A 51 6.27 -2.84 -17.86
N HIS A 52 5.46 -2.97 -16.82
CA HIS A 52 5.88 -2.71 -15.45
C HIS A 52 6.31 -4.01 -14.74
N GLU A 53 7.03 -3.93 -13.63
CA GLU A 53 7.25 -5.06 -12.74
C GLU A 53 6.98 -4.64 -11.30
N LEU A 54 6.36 -5.55 -10.54
CA LEU A 54 6.11 -5.35 -9.11
C LEU A 54 7.45 -5.36 -8.37
N VAL A 55 7.74 -4.26 -7.67
CA VAL A 55 8.92 -4.13 -6.81
C VAL A 55 8.57 -4.55 -5.39
N GLU A 56 7.47 -4.03 -4.85
CA GLU A 56 7.09 -4.26 -3.46
C GLU A 56 5.58 -4.16 -3.25
N ALA A 57 5.02 -5.11 -2.52
CA ALA A 57 3.65 -5.06 -2.04
C ALA A 57 3.61 -4.39 -0.66
N VAL A 58 3.35 -3.08 -0.62
CA VAL A 58 3.56 -2.23 0.56
C VAL A 58 2.51 -2.49 1.65
N ALA A 59 1.23 -2.37 1.32
CA ALA A 59 0.16 -2.54 2.29
C ALA A 59 -1.17 -2.87 1.62
N SER A 60 -2.02 -3.63 2.31
CA SER A 60 -3.40 -3.82 1.92
C SER A 60 -4.37 -3.63 3.09
N SER A 61 -5.62 -3.34 2.75
CA SER A 61 -6.74 -3.32 3.68
C SER A 61 -7.94 -3.97 3.02
N ALA A 62 -8.39 -5.09 3.59
CA ALA A 62 -9.61 -5.76 3.18
C ALA A 62 -10.79 -5.25 4.01
N PHE A 63 -11.93 -5.02 3.37
CA PHE A 63 -13.18 -4.62 4.02
C PHE A 63 -14.37 -5.19 3.25
N ASN A 64 -15.51 -5.31 3.93
CA ASN A 64 -16.74 -5.79 3.31
C ASN A 64 -17.66 -4.60 3.00
N PHE A 65 -17.99 -4.42 1.72
CA PHE A 65 -18.93 -3.42 1.23
C PHE A 65 -19.64 -3.97 -0.01
N ASN A 66 -20.81 -4.59 0.19
CA ASN A 66 -21.53 -5.34 -0.86
C ASN A 66 -20.63 -6.39 -1.56
N GLY A 67 -19.79 -7.06 -0.78
CA GLY A 67 -18.73 -7.94 -1.28
C GLY A 67 -17.39 -7.62 -0.64
N ILE A 68 -16.41 -8.49 -0.87
CA ILE A 68 -15.05 -8.29 -0.36
C ILE A 68 -14.35 -7.30 -1.27
N TRP A 69 -13.79 -6.25 -0.68
CA TRP A 69 -12.92 -5.29 -1.34
C TRP A 69 -11.57 -5.27 -0.66
N VAL A 70 -10.52 -5.12 -1.45
CA VAL A 70 -9.15 -4.96 -0.98
C VAL A 70 -8.59 -3.72 -1.65
N HIS A 71 -8.20 -2.75 -0.83
CA HIS A 71 -7.38 -1.62 -1.27
C HIS A 71 -5.93 -1.98 -1.04
N VAL A 72 -5.09 -1.79 -2.06
CA VAL A 72 -3.67 -2.15 -2.01
C VAL A 72 -2.81 -1.00 -2.50
N ASN A 73 -1.71 -0.75 -1.78
CA ASN A 73 -0.60 0.06 -2.25
C ASN A 73 0.59 -0.83 -2.55
N PHE A 74 1.31 -0.50 -3.61
CA PHE A 74 2.48 -1.21 -4.06
C PHE A 74 3.42 -0.29 -4.84
N LEU A 75 4.67 -0.71 -4.97
CA LEU A 75 5.68 -0.08 -5.82
C LEU A 75 5.85 -0.92 -7.08
N ALA A 76 5.84 -0.28 -8.23
CA ALA A 76 6.18 -0.91 -9.50
C ALA A 76 7.07 0.01 -10.34
N LYS A 77 7.88 -0.56 -11.22
CA LYS A 77 8.78 0.18 -12.11
C LYS A 77 8.67 -0.36 -13.53
N GLU A 78 9.03 0.44 -14.52
CA GLU A 78 9.10 -0.01 -15.91
C GLU A 78 10.22 -1.05 -16.09
N LYS A 79 9.89 -2.12 -16.79
CA LYS A 79 10.77 -3.22 -17.18
C LYS A 79 11.60 -2.76 -18.37
N GLY A 80 12.89 -3.06 -18.34
CA GLY A 80 13.84 -2.53 -19.34
C GLY A 80 14.46 -1.18 -18.97
N ALA A 81 14.09 -0.58 -17.84
CA ALA A 81 14.81 0.55 -17.22
C ALA A 81 16.23 0.21 -16.71
N ALA A 82 16.76 -0.96 -17.06
CA ALA A 82 18.10 -1.42 -16.72
C ALA A 82 19.15 -0.63 -17.53
N GLY A 83 19.47 0.57 -17.06
CA GLY A 83 20.52 1.40 -17.65
C GLY A 83 20.37 2.90 -17.40
N CYS A 84 19.17 3.36 -17.05
CA CYS A 84 18.95 4.76 -16.69
C CYS A 84 19.04 4.92 -15.16
N VAL A 85 20.15 5.50 -14.69
CA VAL A 85 20.34 5.96 -13.31
C VAL A 85 19.27 7.04 -13.03
N GLY A 86 18.10 6.66 -12.51
CA GLY A 86 17.07 7.64 -12.13
C GLY A 86 15.61 7.19 -12.14
N LEU A 87 15.26 6.00 -12.64
CA LEU A 87 13.86 5.55 -12.63
C LEU A 87 13.51 4.90 -11.29
N SER A 88 13.24 5.74 -10.28
CA SER A 88 12.70 5.29 -9.00
C SER A 88 11.36 4.57 -9.20
N PRO A 89 11.09 3.48 -8.46
CA PRO A 89 9.79 2.83 -8.49
C PRO A 89 8.66 3.82 -8.25
N SER A 90 7.62 3.74 -9.06
CA SER A 90 6.42 4.54 -8.91
C SER A 90 5.50 3.87 -7.88
N PHE A 91 4.78 4.69 -7.13
CA PHE A 91 3.87 4.22 -6.09
C PHE A 91 2.46 4.14 -6.67
N PHE A 92 1.73 3.07 -6.38
CA PHE A 92 0.43 2.77 -6.97
C PHE A 92 -0.63 2.58 -5.90
N PHE A 93 -1.88 2.80 -6.32
CA PHE A 93 -3.07 2.43 -5.58
C PHE A 93 -3.97 1.58 -6.47
N ALA A 94 -4.50 0.48 -5.93
CA ALA A 94 -5.47 -0.33 -6.64
C ALA A 94 -6.63 -0.80 -5.77
N GLU A 95 -7.76 -1.00 -6.44
CA GLU A 95 -9.00 -1.55 -5.89
C GLU A 95 -9.20 -2.94 -6.47
N VAL A 96 -9.25 -3.93 -5.59
CA VAL A 96 -9.44 -5.33 -5.95
C VAL A 96 -10.74 -5.81 -5.34
N LYS A 97 -11.61 -6.39 -6.16
CA LYS A 97 -12.88 -6.96 -5.72
C LYS A 97 -12.76 -8.48 -5.63
N GLY A 98 -13.18 -9.04 -4.51
CA GLY A 98 -13.36 -10.47 -4.31
C GLY A 98 -14.80 -10.90 -4.60
N ASP A 99 -14.95 -11.96 -5.38
CA ASP A 99 -16.21 -12.65 -5.63
C ASP A 99 -16.06 -14.18 -5.50
N ASN A 100 -17.07 -14.94 -5.95
CA ASN A 100 -17.04 -16.40 -5.92
C ASN A 100 -16.06 -17.05 -6.92
N LYS A 101 -15.49 -16.28 -7.84
CA LYS A 101 -14.48 -16.71 -8.82
C LYS A 101 -13.06 -16.32 -8.41
N GLY A 102 -12.91 -15.41 -7.44
CA GLY A 102 -11.62 -15.02 -6.88
C GLY A 102 -11.49 -13.50 -6.76
N PHE A 103 -10.25 -13.01 -6.87
CA PHE A 103 -9.96 -11.58 -6.84
C PHE A 103 -9.79 -11.05 -8.27
N SER A 104 -10.32 -9.85 -8.53
CA SER A 104 -10.15 -9.12 -9.78
C SER A 104 -9.83 -7.66 -9.49
N CYS A 105 -8.83 -7.10 -10.18
CA CYS A 105 -8.54 -5.68 -10.10
C CYS A 105 -9.62 -4.90 -10.87
N VAL A 106 -10.21 -3.90 -10.23
CA VAL A 106 -11.26 -3.04 -10.78
C VAL A 106 -10.69 -1.70 -11.23
N SER A 107 -9.69 -1.21 -10.51
CA SER A 107 -9.06 0.07 -10.75
C SER A 107 -7.61 0.01 -10.27
N CYS A 108 -6.69 0.57 -11.06
CA CYS A 108 -5.30 0.70 -10.69
C CYS A 108 -4.78 2.04 -11.21
N VAL A 109 -4.18 2.83 -10.33
CA VAL A 109 -3.66 4.16 -10.66
C VAL A 109 -2.24 4.32 -10.16
N LYS A 110 -1.38 4.87 -11.03
CA LYS A 110 -0.07 5.39 -10.66
C LYS A 110 -0.27 6.68 -9.87
N MET A 111 0.40 6.82 -8.73
CA MET A 111 0.32 8.00 -7.88
C MET A 111 1.58 8.84 -8.04
N ASP A 112 1.39 10.14 -8.28
CA ASP A 112 2.48 11.10 -8.37
C ASP A 112 3.00 11.41 -6.96
N SER A 113 4.21 10.91 -6.66
CA SER A 113 4.83 11.02 -5.33
C SER A 113 5.21 12.44 -4.92
N GLY A 114 5.11 13.42 -5.83
CA GLY A 114 5.60 14.78 -5.63
C GLY A 114 4.63 15.75 -4.94
N ASN A 115 3.33 15.44 -4.84
CA ASN A 115 2.35 16.41 -4.36
C ASN A 115 1.35 15.79 -3.37
N PRO A 116 1.42 16.18 -2.08
CA PRO A 116 0.52 15.68 -1.04
C PRO A 116 -0.97 16.01 -1.29
N ARG A 117 -1.27 16.96 -2.18
CA ARG A 117 -2.66 17.27 -2.58
C ARG A 117 -3.27 16.18 -3.45
N ASP A 118 -2.44 15.31 -4.02
CA ASP A 118 -2.87 14.19 -4.86
C ASP A 118 -3.09 12.91 -4.04
N LEU A 119 -2.98 13.02 -2.71
CA LEU A 119 -3.30 11.97 -1.74
C LEU A 119 -4.62 12.24 -1.00
N GLY A 120 -5.49 11.23 -1.00
CA GLY A 120 -6.77 11.16 -0.30
C GLY A 120 -6.78 10.03 0.74
N GLY A 121 -7.92 9.83 1.40
CA GLY A 121 -8.06 8.79 2.43
C GLY A 121 -9.45 8.18 2.52
N CYS A 122 -9.54 6.85 2.58
CA CYS A 122 -10.81 6.12 2.67
C CYS A 122 -11.25 5.86 4.13
N ARG A 123 -12.55 6.01 4.44
CA ARG A 123 -13.09 5.73 5.80
C ARG A 123 -12.97 4.26 6.22
N MET A 124 -12.81 3.36 5.26
CA MET A 124 -12.69 1.92 5.49
C MET A 124 -11.24 1.47 5.72
N CYS A 125 -10.29 2.34 5.38
CA CYS A 125 -8.89 2.00 5.32
C CYS A 125 -8.17 2.57 6.55
N PRO A 126 -7.21 1.83 7.13
CA PRO A 126 -6.30 2.42 8.09
C PRO A 126 -5.44 3.50 7.40
N HIS A 127 -4.93 4.45 8.18
CA HIS A 127 -4.11 5.58 7.70
C HIS A 127 -2.85 5.19 6.91
N LYS A 128 -2.44 3.91 6.97
CA LYS A 128 -1.31 3.35 6.22
C LYS A 128 -1.61 3.09 4.73
N ILE A 129 -2.88 3.11 4.32
CA ILE A 129 -3.26 3.00 2.91
C ILE A 129 -3.46 4.41 2.37
N LEU A 130 -2.66 4.77 1.36
CA LEU A 130 -2.73 6.03 0.65
C LEU A 130 -3.67 5.89 -0.54
N HIS A 131 -4.62 6.81 -0.68
CA HIS A 131 -5.55 6.88 -1.81
C HIS A 131 -5.16 8.01 -2.74
N PRO A 132 -5.53 7.97 -4.03
CA PRO A 132 -5.50 9.14 -4.89
C PRO A 132 -6.54 10.18 -4.41
N ALA A 133 -6.20 11.47 -4.47
CA ALA A 133 -7.10 12.56 -4.06
C ALA A 133 -8.33 12.71 -4.95
N ALA A 134 -8.20 12.39 -6.24
CA ALA A 134 -9.32 12.34 -7.19
C ALA A 134 -10.35 11.25 -6.85
N GLY A 135 -10.02 10.33 -5.92
CA GLY A 135 -10.94 9.33 -5.42
C GLY A 135 -11.28 8.26 -6.45
N GLY A 136 -10.52 7.17 -6.44
CA GLY A 136 -10.90 5.95 -7.17
C GLY A 136 -12.21 5.31 -6.65
N TYR A 137 -12.63 5.66 -5.43
CA TYR A 137 -13.83 5.12 -4.77
C TYR A 137 -14.93 6.17 -4.61
N ARG A 138 -16.18 5.72 -4.67
CA ARG A 138 -17.43 6.53 -4.61
C ARG A 138 -17.62 7.42 -3.36
N THR A 139 -16.69 7.44 -2.41
CA THR A 139 -16.81 8.20 -1.15
C THR A 139 -15.52 8.93 -0.74
N ALA A 140 -14.64 9.23 -1.69
CA ALA A 140 -13.37 9.86 -1.36
C ALA A 140 -13.50 11.23 -0.72
N GLN A 141 -12.83 11.39 0.43
CA GLN A 141 -12.63 12.68 1.04
C GLN A 141 -11.13 13.01 1.00
N PRO A 142 -10.78 14.27 0.65
CA PRO A 142 -9.41 14.74 0.78
C PRO A 142 -8.90 14.47 2.19
N ILE A 143 -7.62 14.11 2.35
CA ILE A 143 -7.02 14.02 3.68
C ILE A 143 -7.09 15.42 4.29
N GLN A 144 -7.98 15.60 5.28
CA GLN A 144 -7.92 16.76 6.14
C GLN A 144 -6.64 16.65 6.95
N LYS A 145 -5.69 17.55 6.70
CA LYS A 145 -4.50 17.70 7.53
C LYS A 145 -4.96 17.86 8.97
N VAL A 146 -4.71 16.87 9.83
CA VAL A 146 -4.71 17.12 11.27
C VAL A 146 -3.58 18.11 11.50
N ALA A 147 -3.95 19.37 11.71
CA ALA A 147 -2.99 20.41 12.02
C ALA A 147 -2.24 19.99 13.29
N ALA A 148 -0.98 19.58 13.13
CA ALA A 148 -0.07 19.49 14.25
C ALA A 148 -0.05 20.87 14.91
N ARG A 149 -0.64 20.98 16.09
CA ARG A 149 -0.56 22.17 16.93
C ARG A 149 0.92 22.40 17.25
N LYS A 150 1.58 23.23 16.46
CA LYS A 150 2.89 23.80 16.81
C LYS A 150 2.67 24.67 18.04
N LYS A 151 2.96 24.15 19.23
CA LYS A 151 3.24 24.99 20.38
C LYS A 151 4.63 25.59 20.16
N CYS A 152 4.68 26.75 19.53
CA CYS A 152 5.84 27.64 19.68
C CYS A 152 5.81 28.14 21.12
N VAL A 153 6.68 27.61 21.96
CA VAL A 153 7.00 28.20 23.26
C VAL A 153 8.02 29.30 22.98
N ILE A 154 7.59 30.56 23.09
CA ILE A 154 8.48 31.70 23.22
C ILE A 154 8.86 31.77 24.69
N VAL A 155 10.14 31.58 25.00
CA VAL A 155 10.71 31.86 26.31
C VAL A 155 11.25 33.29 26.24
N PHE A 156 10.70 34.18 27.08
CA PHE A 156 11.24 35.52 27.33
C PHE A 156 12.33 35.45 28.40
#